data_AF-A0A940FW48-F1
#
_entry.id   AF-A0A940FW48-F1
#
_cell.length_a   1.000
_cell.length_b   1.000
_cell.length_c   1.000
_cell.angle_alpha   90.00
_cell.angle_beta   90.00
_cell.angle_gamma   90.00
#
_symmetry.space_group_name_H-M   'P 1'
#
loop_
_entity.id
_entity.type
_entity.pdbx_description
1 polymer ?
#
loop_
_entity_poly.entity_id
_entity_poly.type
_entity_poly.pdbx_seq_one_letter_code
_entity_poly.pdbx_strand_id
1 'polypeptide(L)'
;MSGASREVLFFLDPEPLEPFDLTEDAGGVPFRKAVGQDTTPLRTSAAPCMVRFMTRHDPRAAGRLARTKFAAAFMSDTKWRKLFATVAQARPDITEMVVKFIDVETPRRMRFPPDLRCPKPFMDTIEFGPTELRAIEWLELPTDLRAILEEVGKFPAAISEDHTRITGYASLIR
;
A
#
# COMPACT_ATOMS: atom_id res chain seq x y z
N MET A 1 46.82 -17.28 18.17
CA MET A 1 46.03 -17.89 17.07
C MET A 1 45.00 -16.84 16.69
N SER A 2 45.33 -15.93 15.77
CA SER A 2 45.18 -16.07 14.31
C SER A 2 43.72 -16.23 13.91
N GLY A 3 43.19 -15.23 13.21
CA GLY A 3 41.83 -15.16 12.71
C GLY A 3 41.54 -13.80 12.13
N ALA A 4 42.29 -13.42 11.08
CA ALA A 4 42.06 -12.22 10.30
C ALA A 4 40.73 -12.35 9.51
N SER A 5 39.84 -11.37 9.64
CA SER A 5 38.78 -11.13 8.64
C SER A 5 39.13 -9.88 7.86
N ARG A 6 39.59 -10.12 6.62
CA ARG A 6 39.85 -9.15 5.57
C ARG A 6 38.66 -9.16 4.60
N GLU A 7 38.33 -7.97 4.10
CA GLU A 7 37.68 -7.68 2.80
C GLU A 7 36.18 -8.06 2.67
N VAL A 8 35.33 -7.38 1.88
CA VAL A 8 35.56 -6.61 0.66
C VAL A 8 34.55 -5.45 0.58
N LEU A 9 35.03 -4.22 0.38
CA LEU A 9 34.25 -3.09 -0.11
C LEU A 9 34.04 -3.27 -1.62
N PHE A 10 32.84 -3.64 -2.05
CA PHE A 10 32.46 -3.52 -3.46
C PHE A 10 31.75 -2.19 -3.68
N PHE A 11 32.51 -1.23 -4.21
CA PHE A 11 31.99 -0.13 -5.02
C PHE A 11 31.41 -0.76 -6.30
N LEU A 12 30.12 -0.58 -6.54
CA LEU A 12 29.54 -0.74 -7.87
C LEU A 12 28.82 0.55 -8.22
N ASP A 13 29.26 1.14 -9.32
CA ASP A 13 28.77 2.37 -9.92
C ASP A 13 27.25 2.40 -10.02
N PRO A 14 26.59 3.54 -9.70
CA PRO A 14 25.18 3.73 -10.01
C PRO A 14 25.01 3.91 -11.53
N GLU A 15 24.26 3.01 -12.17
CA GLU A 15 23.82 3.19 -13.55
C GLU A 15 23.02 4.51 -13.71
N PRO A 16 23.21 5.25 -14.81
CA PRO A 16 22.45 6.46 -15.09
C PRO A 16 21.00 6.10 -15.40
N LEU A 17 20.07 6.69 -14.65
CA LEU A 17 18.64 6.62 -14.93
C LEU A 17 18.36 7.37 -16.23
N GLU A 18 17.96 6.63 -17.26
CA GLU A 18 17.45 7.20 -18.50
C GLU A 18 16.27 8.16 -18.23
N PRO A 19 16.23 9.33 -18.88
CA PRO A 19 15.15 10.30 -18.69
C PRO A 19 13.83 9.75 -19.23
N PHE A 20 12.83 9.72 -18.35
CA PHE A 20 11.45 9.42 -18.70
C PHE A 20 10.91 10.56 -19.57
N ASP A 21 10.71 10.28 -20.87
CA ASP A 21 10.10 11.19 -21.83
C ASP A 21 8.60 11.33 -21.51
N LEU A 22 8.21 12.51 -21.05
CA LEU A 22 6.81 12.92 -20.85
C LEU A 22 6.42 13.87 -21.98
N THR A 23 6.22 13.31 -23.16
CA THR A 23 5.54 13.99 -24.26
C THR A 23 4.08 13.53 -24.31
N GLU A 24 3.20 14.49 -23.99
CA GLU A 24 1.91 14.78 -24.62
C GLU A 24 0.91 13.63 -24.87
N ASP A 25 -0.27 13.73 -24.24
CA ASP A 25 -1.47 13.77 -25.06
C ASP A 25 -2.61 14.56 -24.37
N ALA A 26 -2.72 15.82 -24.75
CA ALA A 26 -3.83 16.70 -24.44
C ALA A 26 -4.98 16.42 -25.43
N GLY A 27 -5.71 15.32 -25.21
CA GLY A 27 -6.91 14.98 -25.97
C GLY A 27 -8.18 15.57 -25.34
N GLY A 28 -8.50 16.81 -25.70
CA GLY A 28 -9.76 17.48 -25.33
C GLY A 28 -10.99 16.82 -25.96
N VAL A 29 -12.04 16.64 -25.17
CA VAL A 29 -13.39 16.33 -25.67
C VAL A 29 -14.37 17.39 -25.16
N PRO A 30 -15.00 18.20 -26.04
CA PRO A 30 -16.03 19.14 -25.63
C PRO A 30 -17.35 18.42 -25.35
N PHE A 31 -17.78 18.45 -24.08
CA PHE A 31 -19.07 17.95 -23.63
C PHE A 31 -20.18 18.91 -24.06
N ARG A 32 -21.17 18.39 -24.80
CA ARG A 32 -22.34 19.13 -25.30
C ARG A 32 -23.25 19.59 -24.14
N LYS A 33 -23.67 20.84 -24.22
CA LYS A 33 -24.79 21.43 -23.47
C LYS A 33 -26.09 20.70 -23.77
N ALA A 34 -26.84 20.33 -22.73
CA ALA A 34 -28.29 20.15 -22.79
C ALA A 34 -28.92 20.99 -21.68
N VAL A 35 -29.88 21.81 -22.11
CA VAL A 35 -30.66 22.79 -21.35
C VAL A 35 -32.01 22.16 -20.99
N GLY A 36 -32.54 22.52 -19.80
CA GLY A 36 -33.89 22.23 -19.34
C GLY A 36 -33.89 21.23 -18.18
N GLN A 37 -34.55 21.46 -17.03
CA GLN A 37 -35.72 22.26 -16.77
C GLN A 37 -35.76 22.78 -15.32
N ASP A 38 -36.60 23.79 -15.18
CA ASP A 38 -36.86 24.64 -14.02
C ASP A 38 -37.81 23.98 -13.00
N THR A 39 -37.56 24.33 -11.74
CA THR A 39 -38.44 24.44 -10.54
C THR A 39 -39.71 23.59 -10.35
N THR A 40 -39.77 22.89 -9.20
CA THR A 40 -40.72 23.11 -8.07
C THR A 40 -40.51 22.04 -6.96
N PRO A 41 -40.34 22.39 -5.67
CA PRO A 41 -40.33 21.41 -4.59
C PRO A 41 -41.70 21.31 -3.90
N LEU A 42 -42.34 20.14 -3.98
CA LEU A 42 -43.46 19.79 -3.11
C LEU A 42 -42.98 18.98 -1.91
N ARG A 43 -43.07 19.66 -0.78
CA ARG A 43 -43.04 19.21 0.61
C ARG A 43 -43.75 17.86 0.77
N THR A 44 -43.03 16.82 1.18
CA THR A 44 -43.63 15.64 1.84
C THR A 44 -42.74 15.22 3.00
N SER A 45 -43.32 15.36 4.19
CA SER A 45 -42.87 14.81 5.47
C SER A 45 -42.59 13.31 5.36
N ALA A 46 -41.36 12.90 5.63
CA ALA A 46 -41.01 11.53 5.96
C ALA A 46 -40.00 11.55 7.12
N ALA A 47 -40.21 10.64 8.05
CA ALA A 47 -39.58 10.54 9.36
C ALA A 47 -38.03 10.62 9.35
N PRO A 48 -37.40 10.96 10.48
CA PRO A 48 -35.96 10.80 10.65
C PRO A 48 -35.62 9.31 10.63
N CYS A 49 -35.38 8.79 9.43
CA CYS A 49 -34.67 7.53 9.27
C CYS A 49 -33.29 7.77 9.86
N MET A 50 -32.98 7.07 10.95
CA MET A 50 -31.64 7.00 11.52
C MET A 50 -30.65 6.72 10.38
N VAL A 51 -30.00 7.77 9.90
CA VAL A 51 -28.81 7.66 9.07
C VAL A 51 -27.77 7.12 10.03
N ARG A 52 -27.72 5.79 10.12
CA ARG A 52 -26.59 5.07 10.66
C ARG A 52 -25.39 5.60 9.87
N PHE A 53 -24.59 6.45 10.52
CA PHE A 53 -23.28 6.88 10.04
C PHE A 53 -22.39 5.64 9.97
N MET A 54 -22.62 4.77 8.97
CA MET A 54 -21.56 3.97 8.40
C MET A 54 -20.77 4.96 7.58
N THR A 55 -19.76 5.58 8.20
CA THR A 55 -18.72 6.31 7.49
C THR A 55 -18.15 5.32 6.46
N ARG A 56 -18.66 5.36 5.23
CA ARG A 56 -18.10 4.63 4.09
C ARG A 56 -16.68 5.15 3.97
N HIS A 57 -15.72 4.36 4.45
CA HIS A 57 -14.31 4.64 4.29
C HIS A 57 -14.06 4.68 2.78
N ASP A 58 -14.01 5.87 2.18
CA ASP A 58 -13.75 6.01 0.75
C ASP A 58 -12.25 5.76 0.53
N PRO A 59 -11.85 4.62 -0.05
CA PRO A 59 -10.45 4.30 -0.28
C PRO A 59 -9.79 5.32 -1.20
N ARG A 60 -10.55 6.00 -2.09
CA ARG A 60 -10.00 7.04 -2.96
C ARG A 60 -9.68 8.31 -2.18
N ALA A 61 -10.49 8.66 -1.19
CA ALA A 61 -10.23 9.81 -0.33
C ALA A 61 -9.05 9.55 0.61
N ALA A 62 -9.01 8.38 1.25
CA ALA A 62 -7.87 7.92 2.04
C ALA A 62 -6.59 7.90 1.18
N GLY A 63 -6.73 7.48 -0.07
CA GLY A 63 -5.62 7.42 -1.00
C GLY A 63 -5.07 8.74 -1.49
N ARG A 64 -5.94 9.71 -1.76
CA ARG A 64 -5.49 11.07 -2.03
C ARG A 64 -4.70 11.62 -0.84
N LEU A 65 -5.19 11.42 0.38
CA LEU A 65 -4.50 11.88 1.58
C LEU A 65 -3.16 11.16 1.78
N ALA A 66 -3.11 9.85 1.55
CA ALA A 66 -1.88 9.06 1.60
C ALA A 66 -0.85 9.55 0.57
N ARG A 67 -1.29 9.81 -0.66
CA ARG A 67 -0.41 10.34 -1.72
C ARG A 67 0.08 11.75 -1.42
N THR A 68 -0.78 12.64 -0.92
CA THR A 68 -0.36 14.01 -0.60
C THR A 68 0.59 14.07 0.58
N LYS A 69 0.37 13.25 1.62
CA LYS A 69 1.13 13.33 2.87
C LYS A 69 2.36 12.42 2.90
N PHE A 70 2.37 11.33 2.14
CA PHE A 70 3.28 10.22 2.39
C PHE A 70 3.90 9.62 1.11
N ALA A 71 3.61 10.18 -0.08
CA ALA A 71 4.09 9.64 -1.35
C ALA A 71 5.62 9.56 -1.48
N ALA A 72 6.38 10.43 -0.82
CA ALA A 72 7.84 10.43 -0.90
C ALA A 72 8.51 9.50 0.13
N ALA A 73 7.76 9.07 1.14
CA ALA A 73 8.29 8.49 2.37
C ALA A 73 8.13 6.95 2.42
N PHE A 74 7.06 6.41 1.84
CA PHE A 74 6.71 4.99 2.00
C PHE A 74 6.89 4.18 0.72
N MET A 75 6.90 2.85 0.85
CA MET A 75 7.08 1.94 -0.28
C MET A 75 5.98 2.13 -1.35
N SER A 76 6.38 2.00 -2.62
CA SER A 76 5.45 2.09 -3.75
C SER A 76 4.49 0.90 -3.78
N ASP A 77 3.33 1.10 -4.41
CA ASP A 77 2.35 0.01 -4.58
C ASP A 77 2.94 -1.20 -5.29
N THR A 78 3.76 -0.98 -6.33
CA THR A 78 4.43 -2.04 -7.07
C THR A 78 5.33 -2.88 -6.16
N LYS A 79 6.02 -2.23 -5.21
CA LYS A 79 6.91 -2.93 -4.28
C LYS A 79 6.14 -3.75 -3.25
N TRP A 80 5.05 -3.21 -2.69
CA TRP A 80 4.15 -3.96 -1.83
C TRP A 80 3.54 -5.16 -2.57
N ARG A 81 3.05 -4.98 -3.80
CA ARG A 81 2.52 -6.07 -4.63
C ARG A 81 3.53 -7.18 -4.86
N LYS A 82 4.76 -6.82 -5.24
CA LYS A 82 5.83 -7.79 -5.49
C LYS A 82 6.08 -8.63 -4.24
N LEU A 83 6.19 -7.97 -3.08
CA LEU A 83 6.35 -8.64 -1.79
C LEU A 83 5.20 -9.61 -1.49
N PHE A 84 3.96 -9.13 -1.52
CA PHE A 84 2.78 -9.97 -1.23
C PHE A 84 2.68 -11.16 -2.19
N ALA A 85 2.91 -10.95 -3.49
CA ALA A 85 2.88 -12.01 -4.48
C ALA A 85 3.94 -13.08 -4.21
N THR A 86 5.18 -12.68 -3.93
CA THR A 86 6.25 -13.65 -3.65
C THR A 86 6.02 -14.38 -2.33
N VAL A 87 5.56 -13.69 -1.28
CA VAL A 87 5.21 -14.34 -0.01
C VAL A 87 4.05 -15.32 -0.20
N ALA A 88 2.99 -14.96 -0.92
CA ALA A 88 1.88 -15.86 -1.23
C ALA A 88 2.34 -17.14 -1.97
N GLN A 89 3.29 -16.98 -2.90
CA GLN A 89 3.83 -18.08 -3.68
C GLN A 89 4.76 -18.98 -2.86
N ALA A 90 5.64 -18.41 -2.06
CA ALA A 90 6.64 -19.14 -1.29
C ALA A 90 6.05 -19.75 0.00
N ARG A 91 5.04 -19.11 0.59
CA ARG A 91 4.48 -19.44 1.91
C ARG A 91 2.96 -19.37 1.91
N PRO A 92 2.28 -20.33 1.25
CA PRO A 92 0.82 -20.41 1.23
C PRO A 92 0.20 -20.75 2.60
N ASP A 93 1.03 -21.17 3.56
CA ASP A 93 0.64 -21.43 4.96
C ASP A 93 0.34 -20.15 5.75
N ILE A 94 0.81 -18.99 5.28
CA ILE A 94 0.55 -17.71 5.93
C ILE A 94 -0.88 -17.27 5.63
N THR A 95 -1.71 -17.26 6.65
CA THR A 95 -3.12 -16.85 6.55
C THR A 95 -3.39 -15.48 7.15
N GLU A 96 -2.46 -14.96 7.96
CA GLU A 96 -2.65 -13.75 8.74
C GLU A 96 -1.38 -12.91 8.81
N MET A 97 -1.58 -11.62 9.07
CA MET A 97 -0.53 -10.62 9.22
C MET A 97 -0.98 -9.51 10.16
N VAL A 98 -0.02 -8.74 10.67
CA VAL A 98 -0.29 -7.50 11.38
C VAL A 98 0.18 -6.33 10.53
N VAL A 99 -0.69 -5.34 10.34
CA VAL A 99 -0.40 -4.16 9.52
C VAL A 99 -0.66 -2.91 10.33
N LYS A 100 0.29 -1.99 10.32
CA LYS A 100 0.14 -0.63 10.83
C LYS A 100 -0.03 0.31 9.65
N PHE A 101 -1.11 1.09 9.69
CA PHE A 101 -1.37 2.13 8.72
C PHE A 101 -0.96 3.50 9.26
N ILE A 102 -0.54 4.37 8.35
CA ILE A 102 -0.13 5.77 8.62
C ILE A 102 -1.21 6.61 9.32
N ASP A 103 -2.49 6.30 9.10
CA ASP A 103 -3.65 7.06 9.55
C ASP A 103 -4.38 6.38 10.73
N VAL A 104 -3.91 5.21 11.15
CA VAL A 104 -4.48 4.43 12.25
C VAL A 104 -3.44 4.27 13.35
N GLU A 105 -3.72 4.78 14.55
CA GLU A 105 -2.78 4.71 15.68
C GLU A 105 -2.44 3.27 16.11
N THR A 106 -3.42 2.38 16.11
CA THR A 106 -3.24 1.00 16.56
C THR A 106 -3.00 0.05 15.37
N PRO A 107 -1.98 -0.82 15.42
CA PRO A 107 -1.80 -1.89 14.44
C PRO A 107 -3.02 -2.82 14.38
N ARG A 108 -3.29 -3.39 13.21
CA ARG A 108 -4.45 -4.25 12.96
C ARG A 108 -3.98 -5.63 12.51
N ARG A 109 -4.56 -6.67 13.10
CA ARG A 109 -4.44 -8.04 12.59
C ARG A 109 -5.42 -8.21 11.44
N MET A 110 -4.94 -8.78 10.35
CA MET A 110 -5.68 -8.91 9.09
C MET A 110 -5.35 -10.24 8.45
N ARG A 111 -6.30 -10.79 7.69
CA ARG A 111 -6.01 -11.92 6.81
C ARG A 111 -5.02 -11.52 5.73
N PHE A 112 -4.07 -12.41 5.45
CA PHE A 112 -3.15 -12.24 4.34
C PHE A 112 -3.93 -12.31 3.01
N PRO A 113 -3.75 -11.35 2.10
CA PRO A 113 -4.52 -11.32 0.87
C PRO A 113 -4.16 -12.52 0.00
N PRO A 114 -5.14 -13.32 -0.46
CA PRO A 114 -4.85 -14.51 -1.27
C PRO A 114 -4.31 -14.16 -2.66
N ASP A 115 -4.67 -12.98 -3.18
CA ASP A 115 -4.18 -12.48 -4.45
C ASP A 115 -4.28 -10.94 -4.52
N LEU A 116 -3.25 -10.29 -5.08
CA LEU A 116 -3.22 -8.86 -5.40
C LEU A 116 -3.10 -8.62 -6.91
N ARG A 117 -3.71 -9.50 -7.73
CA ARG A 117 -3.77 -9.37 -9.19
C ARG A 117 -4.52 -8.11 -9.66
N CYS A 118 -3.96 -7.51 -10.71
CA CYS A 118 -4.49 -6.37 -11.48
C CYS A 118 -4.57 -5.03 -10.70
N PRO A 119 -4.57 -3.86 -11.36
CA PRO A 119 -3.93 -2.62 -10.89
C PRO A 119 -4.76 -1.85 -9.86
N LYS A 120 -5.37 -2.53 -8.89
CA LYS A 120 -6.07 -1.88 -7.77
C LYS A 120 -5.02 -1.33 -6.82
N PRO A 121 -4.95 -0.03 -6.52
CA PRO A 121 -4.01 0.51 -5.53
C PRO A 121 -4.35 0.11 -4.08
N PHE A 122 -5.31 -0.80 -3.90
CA PHE A 122 -5.83 -1.23 -2.63
C PHE A 122 -5.89 -2.76 -2.55
N MET A 123 -5.69 -3.28 -1.35
CA MET A 123 -6.04 -4.64 -0.95
C MET A 123 -7.48 -4.64 -0.43
N ASP A 124 -8.29 -5.59 -0.89
CA ASP A 124 -9.65 -5.74 -0.38
C ASP A 124 -9.63 -6.69 0.81
N THR A 125 -9.99 -6.18 1.98
CA THR A 125 -10.12 -7.02 3.17
C THR A 125 -11.57 -7.11 3.57
N ILE A 126 -12.04 -8.33 3.80
CA ILE A 126 -13.42 -8.56 4.25
C ILE A 126 -13.69 -7.82 5.58
N GLU A 127 -12.67 -7.72 6.43
CA GLU A 127 -12.76 -7.19 7.79
C GLU A 127 -12.74 -5.64 7.84
N PHE A 128 -11.95 -4.99 7.00
CA PHE A 128 -11.72 -3.53 7.07
C PHE A 128 -12.12 -2.78 5.79
N GLY A 129 -12.53 -3.52 4.75
CA GLY A 129 -12.80 -2.97 3.43
C GLY A 129 -11.54 -2.70 2.61
N PRO A 130 -11.68 -1.92 1.52
CA PRO A 130 -10.56 -1.60 0.63
C PRO A 130 -9.53 -0.71 1.33
N THR A 131 -8.28 -1.17 1.38
CA THR A 131 -7.18 -0.49 2.08
C THR A 131 -6.04 -0.20 1.12
N GLU A 132 -5.55 1.04 1.06
CA GLU A 132 -4.47 1.42 0.14
C GLU A 132 -3.11 0.84 0.57
N LEU A 133 -2.35 0.28 -0.38
CA LEU A 133 -1.03 -0.30 -0.09
C LEU A 133 -0.04 0.78 0.35
N ARG A 134 -0.09 1.98 -0.23
CA ARG A 134 0.76 3.12 0.18
C ARG A 134 0.49 3.62 1.60
N ALA A 135 -0.66 3.26 2.18
CA ALA A 135 -0.97 3.62 3.55
C ALA A 135 -0.30 2.70 4.57
N ILE A 136 0.35 1.61 4.13
CA ILE A 136 1.07 0.70 5.01
C ILE A 136 2.36 1.39 5.49
N GLU A 137 2.43 1.63 6.80
CA GLU A 137 3.64 2.11 7.47
C GLU A 137 4.61 0.94 7.69
N TRP A 138 4.10 -0.16 8.24
CA TRP A 138 4.82 -1.41 8.38
C TRP A 138 3.86 -2.61 8.42
N LEU A 139 4.43 -3.77 8.10
CA LEU A 139 3.80 -5.08 7.97
C LEU A 139 4.61 -6.06 8.83
N GLU A 140 3.94 -6.96 9.54
CA GLU A 140 4.57 -8.04 10.28
C GLU A 140 3.91 -9.38 9.95
N LEU A 141 4.75 -10.38 9.68
CA LEU A 141 4.35 -11.73 9.29
C LEU A 141 4.92 -12.72 10.32
N PRO A 142 4.14 -13.73 10.75
CA PRO A 142 4.54 -14.68 11.78
C PRO A 142 5.46 -15.78 11.22
N THR A 143 6.52 -15.39 10.52
CA THR A 143 7.53 -16.30 9.98
C THR A 143 8.82 -15.57 9.64
N ASP A 144 9.93 -16.30 9.57
CA ASP A 144 11.15 -15.87 8.88
C ASP A 144 10.92 -15.82 7.36
N LEU A 145 11.26 -14.68 6.74
CA LEU A 145 11.21 -14.44 5.30
C LEU A 145 12.59 -14.12 4.69
N ARG A 146 13.70 -14.35 5.40
CA ARG A 146 15.06 -13.97 4.95
C ARG A 146 15.36 -14.45 3.52
N ALA A 147 15.17 -15.74 3.27
CA ALA A 147 15.42 -16.34 1.96
C ALA A 147 14.53 -15.74 0.85
N ILE A 148 13.30 -15.36 1.18
CA ILE A 148 12.35 -14.78 0.21
C ILE A 148 12.73 -13.34 -0.10
N LEU A 149 13.06 -12.55 0.92
CA LEU A 149 13.40 -11.14 0.75
C LEU A 149 14.66 -10.97 -0.10
N GLU A 150 15.63 -11.88 0.00
CA GLU A 150 16.83 -11.90 -0.86
C GLU A 150 16.48 -11.98 -2.36
N GLU A 151 15.44 -12.72 -2.74
CA GLU A 151 14.99 -12.85 -4.14
C GLU A 151 14.16 -11.64 -4.62
N VAL A 152 13.36 -11.05 -3.74
CA VAL A 152 12.44 -9.96 -4.12
C VAL A 152 13.18 -8.63 -4.27
N GLY A 153 14.24 -8.42 -3.49
CA GLY A 153 15.12 -7.25 -3.53
C GLY A 153 15.36 -6.64 -2.15
N LYS A 154 15.97 -5.45 -2.09
CA LYS A 154 16.27 -4.80 -0.79
C LYS A 154 14.99 -4.26 -0.14
N PHE A 155 14.53 -4.87 0.96
CA PHE A 155 13.48 -4.34 1.82
C PHE A 155 14.08 -3.91 3.16
N PRO A 156 13.63 -2.81 3.75
CA PRO A 156 13.92 -2.54 5.15
C PRO A 156 13.09 -3.51 5.99
N ALA A 157 13.75 -4.52 6.54
CA ALA A 157 13.12 -5.55 7.33
C ALA A 157 13.92 -5.84 8.60
N ALA A 158 13.20 -6.03 9.71
CA ALA A 158 13.71 -6.62 10.93
C ALA A 158 13.24 -8.08 10.97
N ILE A 159 14.20 -9.00 10.98
CA ILE A 159 13.93 -10.45 10.95
C ILE A 159 14.27 -11.01 12.32
N SER A 160 13.30 -11.67 12.94
CA SER A 160 13.41 -12.47 14.16
C SER A 160 13.14 -13.94 13.82
N GLU A 161 13.39 -14.85 14.75
CA GLU A 161 13.14 -16.30 14.53
C GLU A 161 11.66 -16.59 14.22
N ASP A 162 10.74 -15.89 14.89
CA ASP A 162 9.30 -16.19 14.80
C ASP A 162 8.51 -15.19 13.95
N HIS A 163 9.12 -14.07 13.56
CA HIS A 163 8.43 -13.01 12.82
C HIS A 163 9.37 -12.19 11.95
N THR A 164 8.83 -11.71 10.84
CA THR A 164 9.50 -10.74 9.98
C THR A 164 8.66 -9.49 9.92
N ARG A 165 9.25 -8.36 10.32
CA ARG A 165 8.66 -7.04 10.18
C ARG A 165 9.29 -6.32 9.00
N ILE A 166 8.46 -5.84 8.09
CA ILE A 166 8.84 -5.09 6.89
C ILE A 166 8.32 -3.67 7.06
N THR A 167 9.23 -2.71 7.04
CA THR A 167 8.93 -1.29 7.25
C THR A 167 9.01 -0.50 5.95
N GLY A 168 8.17 0.52 5.80
CA GLY A 168 8.37 1.54 4.77
C GLY A 168 9.68 2.31 4.99
N TYR A 169 10.23 2.90 3.92
CA TYR A 169 11.54 3.56 3.96
C TYR A 169 11.62 4.75 4.93
N ALA A 170 10.54 5.53 5.09
CA ALA A 170 10.52 6.67 6.01
C ALA A 170 10.45 6.28 7.49
N SER A 171 10.08 5.05 7.81
CA SER A 171 10.09 4.56 9.19
C SER A 171 11.52 4.41 9.73
N LEU A 172 12.55 4.52 8.88
CA LEU A 172 13.97 4.47 9.28
C LEU A 172 14.55 5.82 9.70
N ILE A 173 13.85 6.93 9.48
CA ILE A 173 14.38 8.30 9.66
C ILE A 173 13.85 8.95 10.97
N ARG A 174 13.13 8.20 11.81
CA ARG A 174 12.56 8.71 13.07
C ARG A 174 13.32 8.23 14.30
#